data_AF-I1I7M5-F1
#
_entry.id   AF-I1I7M5-F1
#
_cell.length_a   1.000
_cell.length_b   1.000
_cell.length_c   1.000
_cell.angle_alpha   90.00
_cell.angle_beta   90.00
_cell.angle_gamma   90.00
#
_symmetry.space_group_name_H-M   'P 1'
#
loop_
_entity.id
_entity.type
_entity.pdbx_description
1 polymer ?
#
loop_
_entity_poly.entity_id
_entity_poly.type
_entity_poly.pdbx_seq_one_letter_code
_entity_poly.pdbx_strand_id
1 'polypeptide(L)'
;MGSGELTASEVAALLDLKPHPEGGYYAETFRDSSISLTTAQLPPQYKVDRAVSTAIYFLLPAGSVSRLHRIPCAETWHFYKGEPLTVFELHDDGHIDLTVIGPHIDAGQRPQYTVPPNVWFGSFPTLDVESFASDGSFLLKSRKRDPEQHYSLVGCTCAPGFQYEDFEMATFDDVKSIAPKSEPFLNYLIPSDK
;
A
#
# COMPACT_ATOMS: atom_id res chain seq x y z
N MET A 1 16.41 -28.29 -13.63
CA MET A 1 15.78 -28.34 -12.29
C MET A 1 14.99 -27.05 -12.17
N GLY A 2 13.68 -27.12 -12.40
CA GLY A 2 12.83 -25.92 -12.38
C GLY A 2 12.74 -25.42 -10.95
N SER A 3 13.27 -24.24 -10.67
CA SER A 3 12.88 -23.52 -9.46
C SER A 3 11.41 -23.17 -9.67
N GLY A 4 10.51 -23.95 -9.06
CA GLY A 4 9.12 -23.53 -8.92
C GLY A 4 9.10 -22.12 -8.31
N GLU A 5 8.21 -21.27 -8.80
CA GLU A 5 8.06 -19.96 -8.18
C GLU A 5 7.68 -20.15 -6.70
N LEU A 6 8.39 -19.45 -5.81
CA LEU A 6 8.12 -19.49 -4.37
C LEU A 6 6.70 -19.03 -4.09
N THR A 7 5.98 -19.74 -3.21
CA THR A 7 4.64 -19.31 -2.79
C THR A 7 4.71 -18.06 -1.91
N ALA A 8 3.57 -17.37 -1.75
CA ALA A 8 3.46 -16.23 -0.85
C ALA A 8 3.93 -16.56 0.58
N SER A 9 3.49 -17.70 1.13
CA SER A 9 3.90 -18.14 2.47
C SER A 9 5.38 -18.50 2.56
N GLU A 10 5.96 -19.10 1.51
CA GLU A 10 7.41 -19.38 1.46
C GLU A 10 8.24 -18.09 1.44
N VAL A 11 7.85 -17.10 0.63
CA VAL A 11 8.50 -15.78 0.62
C VAL A 11 8.38 -15.10 1.98
N ALA A 12 7.18 -15.11 2.57
CA ALA A 12 6.96 -14.53 3.89
C ALA A 12 7.85 -15.18 4.96
N ALA A 13 7.98 -16.51 4.95
CA ALA A 13 8.85 -17.22 5.88
C ALA A 13 10.34 -16.91 5.66
N LEU A 14 10.80 -16.85 4.40
CA LEU A 14 12.20 -16.57 4.07
C LEU A 14 12.63 -15.14 4.43
N LEU A 15 11.69 -14.18 4.43
CA LEU A 15 11.94 -12.78 4.76
C LEU A 15 11.49 -12.40 6.18
N ASP A 16 11.08 -13.37 7.01
CA ASP A 16 10.56 -13.16 8.38
C ASP A 16 9.41 -12.13 8.44
N LEU A 17 8.51 -12.16 7.45
CA LEU A 17 7.38 -11.25 7.39
C LEU A 17 6.28 -11.65 8.38
N LYS A 18 5.70 -10.65 9.05
CA LYS A 18 4.60 -10.79 10.00
C LYS A 18 3.32 -10.20 9.40
N PRO A 19 2.12 -10.68 9.77
CA PRO A 19 0.87 -10.07 9.31
C PRO A 19 0.83 -8.56 9.60
N HIS A 20 0.46 -7.75 8.61
CA HIS A 20 0.29 -6.31 8.76
C HIS A 20 -1.14 -5.98 9.21
N PRO A 21 -1.38 -5.03 10.15
CA PRO A 21 -2.72 -4.64 10.58
C PRO A 21 -3.68 -4.23 9.46
N GLU A 22 -3.14 -3.69 8.37
CA GLU A 22 -3.90 -3.26 7.18
C GLU A 22 -4.21 -4.37 6.17
N GLY A 23 -3.65 -5.57 6.37
CA GLY A 23 -3.66 -6.67 5.40
C GLY A 23 -2.29 -6.88 4.74
N GLY A 24 -2.04 -8.12 4.31
CA GLY A 24 -0.73 -8.55 3.83
C GLY A 24 0.24 -8.86 4.97
N TYR A 25 1.54 -8.90 4.64
CA TYR A 25 2.65 -9.20 5.54
C TYR A 25 3.75 -8.16 5.39
N TYR A 26 4.49 -7.88 6.46
CA TYR A 26 5.59 -6.93 6.43
C TYR A 26 6.73 -7.30 7.38
N ALA A 27 7.90 -6.68 7.14
CA ALA A 27 8.98 -6.63 8.12
C ALA A 27 9.74 -5.31 7.97
N GLU A 28 9.98 -4.61 9.08
CA GLU A 28 10.90 -3.46 9.08
C GLU A 28 12.34 -3.95 8.93
N THR A 29 13.00 -3.48 7.87
CA THR A 29 14.35 -3.90 7.49
C THR A 29 15.40 -2.83 7.79
N PHE A 30 14.96 -1.58 7.92
CA PHE A 30 15.82 -0.44 8.18
C PHE A 30 15.08 0.62 8.97
N ARG A 31 15.78 1.20 9.95
CA ARG A 31 15.40 2.41 10.67
C ARG A 31 16.67 3.20 10.95
N ASP A 32 16.73 4.42 10.43
CA ASP A 32 17.92 5.26 10.58
C ASP A 32 18.06 5.76 12.02
N SER A 33 19.06 5.24 12.74
CA SER A 33 19.38 5.60 14.12
C SER A 33 20.51 6.63 14.24
N SER A 34 21.05 7.13 13.12
CA SER A 34 22.16 8.08 13.11
C SER A 34 21.74 9.49 13.57
N ILE A 35 20.49 9.87 13.29
CA ILE A 35 19.92 11.18 13.61
C ILE A 35 18.47 10.98 14.08
N SER A 36 18.09 11.67 15.15
CA SER A 36 16.69 11.81 15.59
C SER A 36 16.16 13.18 15.21
N LEU A 37 15.03 13.22 14.50
CA LEU A 37 14.28 14.42 14.16
C LEU A 37 13.25 14.67 15.27
N THR A 38 13.46 15.72 16.05
CA THR A 38 12.53 16.08 17.12
C THR A 38 11.23 16.63 16.54
N THR A 39 10.10 16.41 17.21
CA THR A 39 8.80 17.01 16.86
C THR A 39 8.85 18.51 16.63
N ALA A 40 9.70 19.24 17.36
CA ALA A 40 9.91 20.69 17.17
C ALA A 40 10.50 21.07 15.80
N GLN A 41 11.13 20.13 15.09
CA GLN A 41 11.69 20.30 13.75
C GLN A 41 10.77 19.78 12.64
N LEU A 42 9.65 19.14 13.02
CA LEU A 42 8.73 18.49 12.10
C LEU A 42 7.44 19.31 11.92
N PRO A 43 6.73 19.12 10.80
CA PRO A 43 5.38 19.67 10.63
C PRO A 43 4.42 19.20 11.75
N PRO A 44 3.36 19.98 12.06
CA PRO A 44 2.46 19.70 13.18
C PRO A 44 1.67 18.39 13.08
N GLN A 45 1.64 17.77 11.90
CA GLN A 45 1.02 16.46 11.68
C GLN A 45 1.79 15.30 12.34
N TYR A 46 3.08 15.51 12.65
CA TYR A 46 3.92 14.51 13.30
C TYR A 46 3.77 14.59 14.82
N LYS A 47 3.22 13.53 15.44
CA LYS A 47 2.89 13.52 16.89
C LYS A 47 4.07 13.07 17.75
N VAL A 48 5.10 12.48 17.15
CA VAL A 48 6.27 11.91 17.83
C VAL A 48 7.56 12.16 17.05
N ASP A 49 8.70 12.06 17.75
CA ASP A 49 10.02 12.15 17.13
C ASP A 49 10.23 11.05 16.07
N ARG A 50 11.03 11.36 15.05
CA ARG A 50 11.20 10.51 13.87
C ARG A 50 12.66 10.12 13.68
N ALA A 51 12.87 8.87 13.28
CA ALA A 51 14.07 8.51 12.54
C ALA A 51 14.09 9.28 11.21
N VAL A 52 15.27 9.49 10.62
CA VAL A 52 15.38 10.14 9.30
C VAL A 52 14.59 9.38 8.25
N SER A 53 14.65 8.05 8.27
CA SER A 53 13.87 7.20 7.38
C SER A 53 13.71 5.78 7.94
N THR A 54 12.75 5.06 7.38
CA THR A 54 12.51 3.63 7.62
C THR A 54 12.28 2.93 6.28
N ALA A 55 12.60 1.63 6.22
CA ALA A 55 12.21 0.80 5.09
C ALA A 55 11.65 -0.55 5.56
N ILE A 56 10.64 -1.04 4.85
CA ILE A 56 10.01 -2.34 5.09
C ILE A 56 10.03 -3.20 3.82
N TYR A 57 10.00 -4.52 3.99
CA TYR A 57 9.37 -5.39 3.01
C TYR A 57 7.86 -5.40 3.25
N PHE A 58 7.08 -5.46 2.17
CA PHE A 58 5.64 -5.66 2.20
C PHE A 58 5.22 -6.68 1.14
N LEU A 59 4.44 -7.67 1.54
CA LEU A 59 3.93 -8.74 0.68
C LEU A 59 2.41 -8.75 0.74
N LEU A 60 1.77 -8.68 -0.43
CA LEU A 60 0.32 -8.69 -0.55
C LEU A 60 -0.14 -9.86 -1.44
N PRO A 61 -0.77 -10.90 -0.86
CA PRO A 61 -1.34 -12.00 -1.63
C PRO A 61 -2.63 -11.59 -2.36
N ALA A 62 -2.94 -12.27 -3.46
CA ALA A 62 -4.20 -12.13 -4.17
C ALA A 62 -5.41 -12.34 -3.24
N GLY A 63 -6.45 -11.55 -3.43
CA GLY A 63 -7.64 -11.50 -2.59
C GLY A 63 -7.48 -10.69 -1.30
N SER A 64 -6.28 -10.17 -1.02
CA SER A 64 -6.02 -9.24 0.09
C SER A 64 -5.93 -7.80 -0.40
N VAL A 65 -6.05 -6.85 0.52
CA VAL A 65 -5.83 -5.42 0.27
C VAL A 65 -4.95 -4.86 1.38
N SER A 66 -4.14 -3.84 1.10
CA SER A 66 -3.72 -2.87 2.11
C SER A 66 -4.86 -1.86 2.23
N ARG A 67 -5.50 -1.87 3.40
CA ARG A 67 -6.66 -1.03 3.70
C ARG A 67 -6.34 0.45 3.50
N LEU A 68 -7.35 1.23 3.14
CA LEU A 68 -7.18 2.67 2.92
C LEU A 68 -6.74 3.37 4.22
N HIS A 69 -5.62 4.08 4.14
CA HIS A 69 -5.00 4.75 5.28
C HIS A 69 -4.28 6.02 4.84
N ARG A 70 -3.79 6.79 5.81
CA ARG A 70 -3.05 8.03 5.58
C ARG A 70 -1.94 8.18 6.59
N ILE A 71 -0.80 8.69 6.12
CA ILE A 71 0.39 8.98 6.94
C ILE A 71 0.98 10.33 6.53
N PRO A 72 1.68 11.04 7.44
CA PRO A 72 2.22 12.36 7.15
C PRO A 72 3.56 12.32 6.40
N CYS A 73 4.21 11.17 6.27
CA CYS A 73 5.43 11.02 5.47
C CYS A 73 5.11 10.66 4.02
N ALA A 74 6.02 11.02 3.12
CA ALA A 74 6.00 10.45 1.77
C ALA A 74 6.42 8.98 1.87
N GLU A 75 5.76 8.11 1.12
CA GLU A 75 6.09 6.70 1.08
C GLU A 75 6.47 6.28 -0.34
N THR A 76 7.70 5.84 -0.52
CA THR A 76 8.19 5.32 -1.79
C THR A 76 8.08 3.81 -1.84
N TRP A 77 7.35 3.32 -2.82
CA TRP A 77 7.10 1.92 -3.10
C TRP A 77 8.05 1.43 -4.19
N HIS A 78 8.59 0.23 -4.02
CA HIS A 78 9.58 -0.39 -4.91
C HIS A 78 9.13 -1.80 -5.27
N PHE A 79 8.94 -2.09 -6.55
CA PHE A 79 8.63 -3.45 -7.00
C PHE A 79 9.84 -4.37 -6.84
N TYR A 80 9.66 -5.54 -6.21
CA TYR A 80 10.72 -6.54 -6.08
C TYR A 80 10.39 -7.86 -6.79
N LYS A 81 9.21 -8.43 -6.56
CA LYS A 81 8.85 -9.74 -7.14
C LYS A 81 7.34 -9.96 -7.19
N GLY A 82 6.92 -10.83 -8.10
CA GLY A 82 5.54 -11.31 -8.20
C GLY A 82 4.78 -10.57 -9.29
N GLU A 83 3.50 -10.32 -9.02
CA GLU A 83 2.60 -9.64 -9.93
C GLU A 83 2.53 -8.13 -9.64
N PRO A 84 2.10 -7.31 -10.61
CA PRO A 84 1.93 -5.89 -10.36
C PRO A 84 0.91 -5.62 -9.24
N LEU A 85 1.17 -4.54 -8.50
CA LEU A 85 0.36 -4.00 -7.42
C LEU A 85 -0.21 -2.66 -7.85
N THR A 86 -1.49 -2.40 -7.63
CA THR A 86 -2.07 -1.08 -7.86
C THR A 86 -2.11 -0.32 -6.54
N VAL A 87 -1.52 0.88 -6.52
CA VAL A 87 -1.70 1.87 -5.46
C VAL A 87 -2.86 2.78 -5.86
N PHE A 88 -3.87 2.83 -4.99
CA PHE A 88 -5.01 3.74 -5.08
C PHE A 88 -4.73 4.94 -4.19
N GLU A 89 -4.93 6.14 -4.71
CA GLU A 89 -4.83 7.40 -3.98
C GLU A 89 -6.15 8.17 -4.11
N LEU A 90 -6.64 8.70 -3.00
CA LEU A 90 -7.78 9.60 -2.92
C LEU A 90 -7.33 10.92 -2.29
N HIS A 91 -7.44 11.99 -3.07
CA HIS A 91 -7.09 13.34 -2.64
C HIS A 91 -8.29 14.03 -1.99
N ASP A 92 -8.01 15.05 -1.17
CA ASP A 92 -9.04 15.79 -0.42
C ASP A 92 -10.06 16.53 -1.32
N ASP A 93 -9.74 16.75 -2.60
CA ASP A 93 -10.64 17.32 -3.60
C ASP A 93 -11.51 16.28 -4.32
N GLY A 94 -11.38 14.99 -3.96
CA GLY A 94 -12.09 13.87 -4.55
C GLY A 94 -11.43 13.30 -5.81
N HIS A 95 -10.27 13.83 -6.23
CA HIS A 95 -9.48 13.25 -7.31
C HIS A 95 -8.94 11.87 -6.92
N ILE A 96 -8.90 10.95 -7.89
CA ILE A 96 -8.40 9.58 -7.71
C ILE A 96 -7.25 9.34 -8.66
N ASP A 97 -6.15 8.85 -8.11
CA ASP A 97 -5.03 8.31 -8.89
C ASP A 97 -4.89 6.80 -8.67
N LEU A 98 -4.55 6.10 -9.75
CA LEU A 98 -4.32 4.66 -9.74
C LEU A 98 -2.97 4.39 -10.41
N THR A 99 -1.95 4.13 -9.60
CA THR A 99 -0.61 3.85 -10.08
C THR A 99 -0.30 2.37 -10.00
N VAL A 100 0.04 1.77 -11.14
CA VAL A 100 0.44 0.35 -11.21
C VAL A 100 1.94 0.21 -10.99
N ILE A 101 2.30 -0.40 -9.86
CA ILE A 101 3.66 -0.74 -9.47
C ILE A 101 4.01 -2.12 -10.02
N GLY A 102 5.05 -2.19 -10.85
CA GLY A 102 5.43 -3.43 -11.52
C GLY A 102 6.58 -3.27 -12.50
N PRO A 103 7.09 -4.37 -13.06
CA PRO A 103 8.33 -4.37 -13.84
C PRO A 103 8.14 -3.94 -15.29
N HIS A 104 6.91 -3.93 -15.82
CA HIS A 104 6.64 -3.72 -17.25
C HIS A 104 6.47 -2.24 -17.59
N ILE A 105 7.59 -1.53 -17.76
CA ILE A 105 7.63 -0.09 -18.07
C ILE A 105 6.93 0.24 -19.39
N ASP A 106 7.07 -0.64 -20.39
CA ASP A 106 6.41 -0.55 -21.70
C ASP A 106 4.88 -0.64 -21.63
N ALA A 107 4.36 -1.29 -20.59
CA ALA A 107 2.93 -1.33 -20.26
C ALA A 107 2.48 -0.16 -19.35
N GLY A 108 3.35 0.83 -19.10
CA GLY A 108 3.05 1.97 -18.24
C GLY A 108 3.21 1.71 -16.74
N GLN A 109 3.64 0.51 -16.34
CA GLN A 109 3.92 0.22 -14.93
C GLN A 109 5.13 1.02 -14.43
N ARG A 110 5.23 1.17 -13.12
CA ARG A 110 6.32 1.89 -12.45
C ARG A 110 7.01 0.96 -11.47
N PRO A 111 8.29 0.60 -11.70
CA PRO A 111 9.04 -0.17 -10.70
C PRO A 111 9.23 0.59 -9.38
N GLN A 112 9.09 1.91 -9.40
CA GLN A 112 9.12 2.78 -8.23
C GLN A 112 8.08 3.89 -8.35
N TYR A 113 7.38 4.18 -7.25
CA TYR A 113 6.42 5.27 -7.14
C TYR A 113 6.42 5.85 -5.73
N THR A 114 6.10 7.14 -5.57
CA THR A 114 6.05 7.78 -4.26
C THR A 114 4.66 8.36 -4.04
N VAL A 115 3.98 7.84 -3.02
CA VAL A 115 2.74 8.42 -2.50
C VAL A 115 3.09 9.70 -1.73
N PRO A 116 2.45 10.85 -2.04
CA PRO A 116 2.70 12.08 -1.31
C PRO A 116 2.24 12.01 0.16
N PRO A 117 2.84 12.83 1.05
CA PRO A 117 2.36 13.03 2.41
C PRO A 117 0.87 13.35 2.50
N ASN A 118 0.18 12.80 3.51
CA ASN A 118 -1.20 13.13 3.87
C ASN A 118 -2.25 12.85 2.77
N VAL A 119 -1.95 11.95 1.84
CA VAL A 119 -2.93 11.42 0.88
C VAL A 119 -3.58 10.16 1.46
N TRP A 120 -4.88 9.96 1.23
CA TRP A 120 -5.50 8.66 1.54
C TRP A 120 -5.08 7.66 0.48
N PHE A 121 -4.48 6.55 0.87
CA PHE A 121 -4.02 5.56 -0.08
C PHE A 121 -4.15 4.14 0.46
N GLY A 122 -4.17 3.19 -0.46
CA GLY A 122 -4.24 1.77 -0.18
C GLY A 122 -3.75 1.02 -1.40
N SER A 123 -3.66 -0.30 -1.32
CA SER A 123 -3.21 -1.09 -2.47
C SER A 123 -3.87 -2.45 -2.57
N PHE A 124 -3.85 -2.99 -3.79
CA PHE A 124 -4.37 -4.32 -4.09
C PHE A 124 -3.57 -4.94 -5.25
N PRO A 125 -3.45 -6.28 -5.34
CA PRO A 125 -2.82 -6.93 -6.49
C PRO A 125 -3.58 -6.56 -7.77
N THR A 126 -2.90 -5.97 -8.76
CA THR A 126 -3.55 -5.33 -9.91
C THR A 126 -4.50 -6.27 -10.64
N LEU A 127 -4.15 -7.55 -10.73
CA LEU A 127 -4.91 -8.58 -11.45
C LEU A 127 -6.14 -9.09 -10.68
N ASP A 128 -6.40 -8.60 -9.47
CA ASP A 128 -7.63 -8.89 -8.71
C ASP A 128 -8.82 -8.03 -9.18
N VAL A 129 -8.56 -7.00 -9.98
CA VAL A 129 -9.58 -6.14 -10.60
C VAL A 129 -9.47 -6.26 -12.11
N GLU A 130 -10.56 -6.66 -12.75
CA GLU A 130 -10.64 -6.87 -14.20
C GLU A 130 -10.81 -5.55 -14.95
N SER A 131 -11.65 -4.66 -14.42
CA SER A 131 -11.89 -3.33 -14.99
C SER A 131 -12.48 -2.39 -13.94
N PHE A 132 -12.30 -1.09 -14.16
CA PHE A 132 -12.85 -0.04 -13.31
C PHE A 132 -13.06 1.25 -14.12
N ALA A 133 -13.88 2.16 -13.60
CA ALA A 133 -13.99 3.52 -14.13
C ALA A 133 -12.96 4.43 -13.46
N SER A 134 -12.34 5.34 -14.23
CA SER A 134 -11.28 6.23 -13.73
C SER A 134 -11.76 7.22 -12.66
N ASP A 135 -13.06 7.51 -12.59
CA ASP A 135 -13.69 8.32 -11.55
C ASP A 135 -14.09 7.49 -10.30
N GLY A 136 -13.72 6.21 -10.28
CA GLY A 136 -14.02 5.26 -9.22
C GLY A 136 -15.47 4.76 -9.19
N SER A 137 -16.34 5.17 -10.13
CA SER A 137 -17.77 4.86 -10.09
C SER A 137 -18.12 3.39 -10.35
N PHE A 138 -17.13 2.59 -10.73
CA PHE A 138 -17.29 1.20 -11.11
C PHE A 138 -16.01 0.42 -10.81
N LEU A 139 -16.18 -0.81 -10.31
CA LEU A 139 -15.10 -1.77 -10.12
C LEU A 139 -15.67 -3.18 -10.35
N LEU A 140 -15.03 -3.93 -11.24
CA LEU A 140 -15.30 -5.34 -11.48
C LEU A 140 -14.13 -6.19 -10.97
N LYS A 141 -14.39 -7.02 -9.96
CA LYS A 141 -13.39 -7.95 -9.43
C LYS A 141 -13.15 -9.09 -10.41
N SER A 142 -11.90 -9.48 -10.54
CA SER A 142 -11.51 -10.72 -11.21
C SER A 142 -12.08 -11.95 -10.49
N ARG A 143 -12.05 -13.10 -11.17
CA ARG A 143 -12.32 -14.40 -10.51
C ARG A 143 -11.34 -14.62 -9.37
N LYS A 144 -11.78 -15.34 -8.33
CA LYS A 144 -10.91 -15.69 -7.19
C LYS A 144 -9.64 -16.38 -7.68
N ARG A 145 -8.50 -15.92 -7.15
CA ARG A 145 -7.15 -16.37 -7.49
C ARG A 145 -6.53 -17.05 -6.28
N ASP A 146 -5.58 -17.94 -6.50
CA ASP A 146 -4.88 -18.62 -5.41
C ASP A 146 -3.89 -17.66 -4.73
N PRO A 147 -4.10 -17.27 -3.45
CA PRO A 147 -3.22 -16.35 -2.75
C PRO A 147 -1.80 -16.89 -2.56
N GLU A 148 -1.59 -18.21 -2.62
CA GLU A 148 -0.26 -18.78 -2.50
C GLU A 148 0.55 -18.64 -3.79
N GLN A 149 -0.12 -18.63 -4.95
CA GLN A 149 0.54 -18.56 -6.25
C GLN A 149 0.60 -17.13 -6.82
N HIS A 150 -0.25 -16.24 -6.33
CA HIS A 150 -0.37 -14.87 -6.83
C HIS A 150 -0.17 -13.88 -5.68
N TYR A 151 0.90 -13.10 -5.75
CA TYR A 151 1.22 -12.06 -4.76
C TYR A 151 2.08 -10.96 -5.38
N SER A 152 2.17 -9.84 -4.68
CA SER A 152 3.13 -8.77 -4.95
C SER A 152 4.07 -8.61 -3.76
N LEU A 153 5.38 -8.70 -3.98
CA LEU A 153 6.41 -8.32 -3.01
C LEU A 153 6.99 -6.96 -3.42
N VAL A 154 6.91 -6.01 -2.51
CA VAL A 154 7.41 -4.65 -2.67
C VAL A 154 8.24 -4.24 -1.45
N GLY A 155 9.01 -3.17 -1.60
CA GLY A 155 9.60 -2.44 -0.49
C GLY A 155 8.92 -1.09 -0.33
N CYS A 156 8.72 -0.64 0.90
CA CYS A 156 8.20 0.69 1.16
C CYS A 156 9.20 1.46 2.02
N THR A 157 9.54 2.69 1.60
CA THR A 157 10.46 3.58 2.31
C THR A 157 9.76 4.85 2.70
N CYS A 158 9.77 5.18 3.99
CA CYS A 158 9.21 6.42 4.52
C CYS A 158 10.34 7.37 4.95
N ALA A 159 10.22 8.65 4.58
CA ALA A 159 11.10 9.72 5.04
C ALA A 159 10.29 11.01 5.27
N PRO A 160 10.22 11.55 6.50
CA PRO A 160 10.69 11.01 7.78
C PRO A 160 10.18 9.58 8.07
N GLY A 161 10.92 8.84 8.91
CA GLY A 161 10.64 7.43 9.18
C GLY A 161 9.27 7.18 9.81
N PHE A 162 8.64 6.06 9.46
CA PHE A 162 7.29 5.70 9.92
C PHE A 162 7.21 5.51 11.44
N GLN A 163 6.08 5.94 12.03
CA GLN A 163 5.60 5.51 13.34
C GLN A 163 4.07 5.44 13.35
N TYR A 164 3.55 4.49 14.11
CA TYR A 164 2.13 4.17 14.22
C TYR A 164 1.27 5.28 14.83
N GLU A 165 1.84 6.18 15.65
CA GLU A 165 1.08 7.27 16.28
C GLU A 165 0.48 8.22 15.23
N ASP A 166 1.12 8.31 14.07
CA ASP A 166 0.70 9.18 12.96
C ASP A 166 -0.08 8.42 11.87
N PHE A 167 -0.32 7.13 12.08
CA PHE A 167 -1.04 6.28 11.16
C PHE A 167 -2.55 6.45 11.35
N GLU A 168 -3.25 6.80 10.27
CA GLU A 168 -4.70 6.99 10.26
C GLU A 168 -5.34 5.94 9.35
N MET A 169 -6.18 5.07 9.91
CA MET A 169 -7.00 4.14 9.11
C MET A 169 -8.30 4.84 8.71
N ALA A 170 -8.67 4.78 7.43
CA ALA A 170 -9.91 5.38 6.95
C ALA A 170 -11.13 4.63 7.49
N THR A 171 -12.16 5.38 7.92
CA THR A 171 -13.52 4.83 7.99
C THR A 171 -14.25 5.12 6.68
N PHE A 172 -15.23 4.29 6.35
CA PHE A 172 -16.02 4.48 5.13
C PHE A 172 -16.72 5.85 5.10
N ASP A 173 -17.22 6.32 6.25
CA ASP A 173 -17.92 7.60 6.36
C ASP A 173 -16.98 8.80 6.11
N ASP A 174 -15.72 8.72 6.58
CA ASP A 174 -14.72 9.78 6.38
C ASP A 174 -14.49 10.01 4.88
N VAL A 175 -14.22 8.94 4.13
CA VAL A 175 -13.79 9.04 2.73
C VAL A 175 -14.94 9.07 1.73
N LYS A 176 -16.13 8.58 2.10
CA LYS A 176 -17.34 8.71 1.26
C LYS A 176 -17.76 10.17 1.08
N SER A 177 -17.52 11.01 2.08
CA SER A 177 -17.78 12.44 1.98
C SER A 177 -16.89 13.14 0.93
N ILE A 178 -15.66 12.64 0.75
CA ILE A 178 -14.65 13.16 -0.18
C ILE A 178 -14.94 12.67 -1.61
N ALA A 179 -15.19 11.37 -1.78
CA ALA A 179 -15.45 10.76 -3.09
C ALA A 179 -16.77 9.96 -3.12
N PRO A 180 -17.94 10.64 -3.16
CA PRO A 180 -19.25 9.99 -3.04
C PRO A 180 -19.58 9.04 -4.19
N LYS A 181 -18.93 9.20 -5.34
CA LYS A 181 -19.11 8.32 -6.51
C LYS A 181 -18.29 7.04 -6.44
N SER A 182 -17.26 7.00 -5.60
CA SER A 182 -16.23 5.95 -5.63
C SER A 182 -16.50 4.83 -4.63
N GLU A 183 -17.74 4.72 -4.16
CA GLU A 183 -18.25 3.68 -3.27
C GLU A 183 -17.81 2.25 -3.64
N PRO A 184 -17.72 1.84 -4.92
CA PRO A 184 -17.18 0.52 -5.27
C PRO A 184 -15.73 0.29 -4.81
N PHE A 185 -14.84 1.28 -4.96
CA PHE A 185 -13.46 1.20 -4.47
C PHE A 185 -13.39 1.31 -2.95
N LEU A 186 -14.17 2.21 -2.35
CA LEU A 186 -14.20 2.37 -0.89
C LEU A 186 -14.64 1.07 -0.20
N ASN A 187 -15.67 0.39 -0.71
CA ASN A 187 -16.09 -0.92 -0.20
C ASN A 187 -15.05 -2.02 -0.41
N TYR A 188 -14.18 -1.87 -1.42
CA TYR A 188 -13.12 -2.84 -1.70
C TYR A 188 -11.91 -2.67 -0.79
N LEU A 189 -11.48 -1.41 -0.57
CA LEU A 189 -10.32 -1.04 0.23
C LEU A 189 -10.62 -0.85 1.71
N ILE A 190 -11.90 -0.71 2.08
CA ILE A 190 -12.38 -0.67 3.47
C ILE A 190 -13.38 -1.82 3.64
N PRO A 191 -12.92 -3.08 3.60
CA PRO A 191 -13.80 -4.22 3.80
C PRO A 191 -14.42 -4.13 5.20
N SER A 192 -15.74 -4.26 5.29
CA SER A 192 -16.42 -4.38 6.59
C SER A 192 -15.80 -5.54 7.38
N ASP A 193 -15.46 -5.28 8.64
CA ASP A 193 -14.98 -6.35 9.51
C ASP A 193 -16.07 -7.43 9.57
N LYS A 194 -15.69 -8.68 9.28
CA LYS A 194 -16.58 -9.85 9.29
C LYS A 194 -16.93 -10.29 10.70
#